data_AF-A0A1F4DSU7-F1
#
_entry.id   AF-A0A1F4DSU7-F1
#
_cell.length_a   1.000
_cell.length_b   1.000
_cell.length_c   1.000
_cell.angle_alpha   90.00
_cell.angle_beta   90.00
_cell.angle_gamma   90.00
#
_symmetry.space_group_name_H-M   'P 1'
#
loop_
_entity.id
_entity.type
_entity.pdbx_description
1 polymer ?
#
loop_
_entity_poly.entity_id
_entity_poly.type
_entity_poly.pdbx_seq_one_letter_code
_entity_poly.pdbx_strand_id
1 'polypeptide(L)'
;MVEQRLAATQEWLANAAQTTYSIQLMGIDNEEQLKNHLDDIAKFVEVNRVFLYRTIANRKASLTLLYGSFSDRRAAQDALEKLSPSLKANRPILRTVRGIRTELERHRSS
;
A
#
# COMPACT_ATOMS: atom_id res chain seq x y z
N MET A 1 0.52 -3.50 -16.59
CA MET A 1 1.39 -3.18 -15.44
C MET A 1 0.61 -2.93 -14.14
N VAL A 2 -0.36 -1.99 -14.11
CA VAL A 2 -1.18 -1.73 -12.90
C VAL A 2 -2.01 -2.97 -12.50
N GLU A 3 -2.72 -3.59 -13.45
CA GLU A 3 -3.53 -4.79 -13.18
C GLU A 3 -2.71 -5.98 -12.69
N GLN A 4 -1.52 -6.21 -13.25
CA GLN A 4 -0.60 -7.25 -12.79
C GLN A 4 -0.14 -7.01 -11.35
N ARG A 5 0.11 -5.75 -10.98
CA ARG A 5 0.52 -5.37 -9.63
C ARG A 5 -0.65 -5.49 -8.64
N LEU A 6 -1.88 -5.19 -9.07
CA LEU A 6 -3.09 -5.45 -8.30
C LEU A 6 -3.25 -6.95 -8.03
N ALA A 7 -3.12 -7.80 -9.06
CA ALA A 7 -3.21 -9.25 -8.92
C ALA A 7 -2.12 -9.80 -7.98
N ALA A 8 -0.85 -9.40 -8.17
CA ALA A 8 0.25 -9.80 -7.30
C ALA A 8 0.04 -9.35 -5.84
N THR A 9 -0.53 -8.16 -5.63
CA THR A 9 -0.88 -7.67 -4.29
C THR A 9 -2.00 -8.49 -3.67
N GLN A 10 -3.00 -8.89 -4.45
CA GLN A 10 -4.08 -9.75 -3.98
C GLN A 10 -3.57 -11.14 -3.58
N GLU A 11 -2.65 -11.72 -4.37
CA GLU A 11 -1.98 -12.98 -4.02
C GLU A 11 -1.13 -12.85 -2.76
N TRP A 12 -0.33 -11.80 -2.64
CA TRP A 12 0.43 -11.52 -1.41
C TRP A 12 -0.51 -11.33 -0.23
N LEU A 13 -1.57 -10.54 -0.38
CA LEU A 13 -2.56 -10.33 0.65
C LEU A 13 -3.26 -11.63 1.02
N ALA A 14 -3.44 -12.61 0.13
CA ALA A 14 -4.05 -13.90 0.46
C ALA A 14 -3.10 -14.83 1.23
N ASN A 15 -1.80 -14.79 0.92
CA ASN A 15 -0.79 -15.70 1.47
C ASN A 15 -0.07 -15.16 2.71
N ALA A 16 0.06 -13.84 2.85
CA ALA A 16 0.79 -13.23 3.96
C ALA A 16 0.12 -13.52 5.32
N ALA A 17 0.93 -13.54 6.40
CA ALA A 17 0.39 -13.64 7.74
C ALA A 17 -0.50 -12.43 8.07
N GLN A 18 -1.59 -12.64 8.81
CA GLN A 18 -2.51 -11.57 9.19
C GLN A 18 -1.83 -10.49 10.06
N THR A 19 -0.78 -10.88 10.80
CA THR A 19 0.04 -10.03 11.66
C THR A 19 1.10 -9.24 10.90
N THR A 20 1.30 -9.50 9.60
CA THR A 20 2.25 -8.76 8.79
C THR A 20 1.84 -7.29 8.69
N TYR A 21 2.82 -6.42 8.91
CA TYR A 21 2.70 -4.98 8.79
C TYR A 21 3.14 -4.52 7.40
N SER A 22 2.47 -3.50 6.91
CA SER A 22 2.84 -2.77 5.70
C SER A 22 2.60 -1.29 5.91
N ILE A 23 3.30 -0.43 5.17
CA ILE A 23 3.18 1.02 5.33
C ILE A 23 2.30 1.54 4.20
N GLN A 24 1.14 2.10 4.53
CA GLN A 24 0.35 2.83 3.56
C GLN A 24 0.98 4.19 3.32
N LEU A 25 1.44 4.41 2.09
CA LEU A 25 2.08 5.65 1.69
C LEU A 25 1.05 6.73 1.38
N MET A 26 0.06 6.39 0.53
CA MET A 26 -0.99 7.31 0.11
C MET A 26 -2.15 6.60 -0.58
N GLY A 27 -3.29 7.29 -0.65
CA GLY A 27 -4.39 6.97 -1.56
C GLY A 27 -4.30 7.83 -2.82
N ILE A 28 -4.68 7.26 -3.96
CA ILE A 28 -4.55 7.85 -5.29
C ILE A 28 -5.88 7.69 -6.02
N ASP A 29 -6.49 8.80 -6.40
CA ASP A 29 -7.83 8.82 -7.01
C ASP A 29 -7.80 8.76 -8.55
N ASN A 30 -6.62 8.92 -9.17
CA ASN A 30 -6.44 8.92 -10.62
C ASN A 30 -5.22 8.08 -11.05
N GLU A 31 -5.39 7.24 -12.07
CA GLU A 31 -4.33 6.40 -12.66
C GLU A 31 -3.15 7.20 -13.25
N GLU A 32 -3.36 8.42 -13.73
CA GLU A 32 -2.26 9.27 -14.21
C GLU A 32 -1.33 9.70 -13.08
N GLN A 33 -1.91 10.09 -11.93
CA GLN A 33 -1.13 10.40 -10.74
C GLN A 33 -0.40 9.15 -10.22
N LEU A 34 -1.03 7.98 -10.30
CA LEU A 34 -0.40 6.72 -9.90
C LEU A 34 0.92 6.48 -10.64
N LYS A 35 0.96 6.65 -11.96
CA LYS A 35 2.19 6.44 -12.74
C LYS A 35 3.30 7.39 -12.30
N ASN A 36 2.98 8.67 -12.13
CA ASN A 36 3.95 9.68 -11.70
C ASN A 36 4.48 9.38 -10.29
N HIS A 37 3.60 8.98 -9.36
CA HIS A 37 4.01 8.57 -8.02
C HIS A 37 4.85 7.28 -8.04
N LEU A 38 4.49 6.29 -8.86
CA LEU A 38 5.29 5.06 -8.97
C LEU A 38 6.69 5.33 -9.49
N ASP A 39 6.85 6.21 -10.48
CA ASP A 39 8.17 6.61 -11.01
C ASP A 39 9.01 7.32 -9.94
N ASP A 40 8.40 8.25 -9.20
CA ASP A 40 9.08 8.96 -8.12
C ASP A 40 9.50 8.00 -7.00
N ILE A 41 8.58 7.15 -6.56
CA ILE A 41 8.80 6.20 -5.46
C ILE A 41 9.83 5.15 -5.85
N ALA A 42 9.87 4.70 -7.10
CA ALA A 42 10.88 3.77 -7.59
C ALA A 42 12.32 4.30 -7.49
N LYS A 43 12.53 5.62 -7.37
CA LYS A 43 13.85 6.23 -7.12
C LYS A 43 14.30 6.08 -5.68
N PHE A 44 13.37 5.88 -4.74
CA PHE A 44 13.64 5.87 -3.31
C PHE A 44 13.44 4.49 -2.67
N VAL A 45 12.62 3.63 -3.26
CA VAL A 45 12.33 2.30 -2.72
C VAL A 45 12.32 1.22 -3.80
N GLU A 46 12.62 0.00 -3.37
CA GLU A 46 12.53 -1.17 -4.25
C GLU A 46 11.08 -1.37 -4.73
N VAL A 47 10.88 -1.25 -6.04
CA VAL A 47 9.57 -1.38 -6.69
C VAL A 47 8.91 -2.75 -6.43
N ASN A 48 9.70 -3.80 -6.18
CA ASN A 48 9.20 -5.14 -5.82
C ASN A 48 8.58 -5.21 -4.41
N ARG A 49 8.86 -4.24 -3.55
CA ARG A 49 8.28 -4.12 -2.21
C ARG A 49 7.11 -3.15 -2.14
N VAL A 50 6.69 -2.61 -3.27
CA VAL A 50 5.53 -1.73 -3.37
C VAL A 50 4.32 -2.58 -3.73
N PHE A 51 3.21 -2.42 -3.02
CA PHE A 51 1.97 -3.12 -3.29
C PHE A 51 0.88 -2.11 -3.61
N LEU A 52 -0.10 -2.52 -4.42
CA LEU A 52 -1.20 -1.67 -4.86
C LEU A 52 -2.50 -2.43 -4.72
N TYR A 53 -3.52 -1.82 -4.11
CA TYR A 53 -4.85 -2.41 -4.05
C TYR A 53 -5.94 -1.37 -4.28
N ARG A 54 -7.10 -1.82 -4.79
CA ARG A 54 -8.28 -0.99 -4.99
C ARG A 54 -9.04 -0.87 -3.67
N THR A 55 -9.38 0.35 -3.29
CA THR A 55 -10.24 0.67 -2.16
C THR A 55 -11.31 1.68 -2.59
N ILE A 56 -12.19 2.03 -1.65
CA ILE A 56 -13.16 3.10 -1.83
C ILE A 56 -12.81 4.19 -0.82
N ALA A 57 -12.41 5.36 -1.32
CA ALA A 57 -12.22 6.55 -0.51
C ALA A 57 -13.23 7.61 -0.95
N ASN A 58 -13.89 8.30 -0.02
CA ASN A 58 -14.89 9.33 -0.33
C ASN A 58 -15.98 8.90 -1.34
N ARG A 59 -16.45 7.64 -1.27
CA ARG A 59 -17.43 7.04 -2.21
C ARG A 59 -16.95 6.96 -3.67
N LYS A 60 -15.64 7.05 -3.92
CA LYS A 60 -15.03 6.86 -5.24
C LYS A 60 -14.03 5.73 -5.20
N ALA A 61 -13.86 5.06 -6.33
CA ALA A 61 -12.82 4.05 -6.49
C ALA A 61 -11.45 4.74 -6.44
N SER A 62 -10.63 4.32 -5.49
CA SER A 62 -9.28 4.86 -5.28
C SER A 62 -8.29 3.71 -5.17
N LEU A 63 -7.03 4.00 -5.47
CA LEU A 63 -5.93 3.06 -5.37
C LEU A 63 -5.09 3.40 -4.15
N THR A 64 -4.80 2.42 -3.31
CA THR A 64 -3.94 2.61 -2.15
C THR A 64 -2.58 2.00 -2.41
N LEU A 65 -1.54 2.80 -2.20
CA LEU A 65 -0.16 2.39 -2.35
C LEU A 65 0.42 1.99 -1.00
N LEU A 66 0.92 0.77 -0.93
CA LEU A 66 1.56 0.18 0.23
C LEU A 66 3.04 -0.04 -0.03
N TYR A 67 3.85 -0.03 1.02
CA TYR A 67 5.27 -0.29 0.97
C TYR A 67 5.72 -1.25 2.07
N GLY A 68 6.49 -2.24 1.64
CA GLY A 68 7.12 -3.22 2.49
C GLY A 68 6.16 -4.26 3.05
N SER A 69 6.75 -5.33 3.56
CA SER A 69 6.08 -6.41 4.26
C SER A 69 6.97 -6.77 5.44
N PHE A 70 6.52 -6.46 6.65
CA PHE A 70 7.30 -6.56 7.87
C PHE A 70 6.60 -7.49 8.85
N SER A 71 7.33 -8.47 9.39
CA SER A 71 6.79 -9.42 10.36
C SER A 71 6.48 -8.74 11.71
N ASP A 72 7.17 -7.64 12.02
CA ASP A 72 7.11 -6.97 13.31
C ASP A 72 6.84 -5.48 13.17
N ARG A 73 6.08 -4.93 14.12
CA ARG A 73 5.75 -3.50 14.18
C ARG A 73 6.99 -2.61 14.24
N ARG A 74 8.01 -3.04 14.99
CA ARG A 74 9.25 -2.26 15.16
C ARG A 74 9.99 -2.09 13.82
N ALA A 75 10.06 -3.15 13.01
CA ALA A 75 10.67 -3.09 11.69
C ALA A 75 9.86 -2.20 10.73
N ALA A 76 8.53 -2.27 10.78
CA ALA A 76 7.68 -1.39 9.99
C ALA A 76 7.82 0.09 10.38
N GLN A 77 7.97 0.36 11.67
CA GLN A 77 8.16 1.72 12.18
C GLN A 77 9.53 2.29 11.79
N ASP A 78 10.60 1.52 11.94
CA ASP A 78 11.94 1.91 11.49
C ASP A 78 11.95 2.21 9.98
N ALA A 79 11.29 1.38 9.16
CA ALA A 79 11.15 1.64 7.73
C ALA A 79 10.35 2.92 7.44
N LEU A 80 9.27 3.20 8.18
CA LEU A 80 8.49 4.42 8.07
C LEU A 80 9.34 5.66 8.41
N GLU A 81 10.17 5.56 9.45
CA GLU A 81 11.08 6.63 9.85
C GLU A 81 12.24 6.84 8.86
N LYS A 82 12.61 5.81 8.09
CA LYS A 82 13.61 5.91 7.02
C LYS A 82 13.06 6.43 5.69
N LEU A 83 11.75 6.64 5.57
CA LEU A 83 11.15 7.20 4.36
C LEU A 83 11.69 8.61 4.06
N SER A 84 11.78 8.93 2.77
CA SER A 84 12.16 10.25 2.30
C SER A 84 11.15 11.33 2.77
N PRO A 85 11.58 12.59 2.92
CA PRO A 85 10.69 13.69 3.32
C PRO A 85 9.45 13.83 2.44
N SER A 86 9.61 13.61 1.13
CA SER A 86 8.51 13.64 0.15
C SER A 86 7.44 12.58 0.45
N LEU A 87 7.84 11.37 0.84
CA LEU A 87 6.90 10.32 1.22
C LEU A 87 6.26 10.60 2.57
N LYS A 88 7.03 11.10 3.53
CA LYS A 88 6.51 11.51 4.85
C LYS A 88 5.49 12.63 4.78
N ALA A 89 5.57 13.51 3.77
CA ALA A 89 4.59 14.59 3.56
C ALA A 89 3.16 14.07 3.36
N ASN A 90 3.00 12.86 2.80
CA ASN A 90 1.70 12.19 2.63
C ASN A 90 1.16 11.57 3.93
N ARG A 91 1.86 11.73 5.06
CA ARG A 91 1.53 11.16 6.37
C ARG A 91 1.28 9.65 6.29
N PRO A 92 2.31 8.86 5.92
CA PRO A 92 2.18 7.43 5.80
C PRO A 92 1.77 6.80 7.13
N ILE A 93 0.94 5.78 7.08
CA ILE A 93 0.40 5.08 8.26
C ILE A 93 0.75 3.59 8.23
N LEU A 94 0.94 3.01 9.40
CA LEU A 94 1.11 1.56 9.52
C LEU A 94 -0.24 0.86 9.36
N ARG A 95 -0.26 -0.18 8.52
CA ARG A 95 -1.38 -1.06 8.28
C ARG A 95 -0.98 -2.49 8.56
N THR A 96 -1.96 -3.32 8.90
CA THR A 96 -1.79 -4.77 9.01
C THR A 96 -2.50 -5.46 7.86
N VAL A 97 -1.98 -6.60 7.42
CA VAL A 97 -2.66 -7.44 6.43
C VAL A 97 -4.07 -7.77 6.87
N ARG A 98 -4.29 -8.08 8.16
CA ARG A 98 -5.63 -8.27 8.73
C ARG A 98 -6.55 -7.08 8.47
N GLY A 99 -6.10 -5.87 8.79
CA GLY A 99 -6.90 -4.65 8.62
C GLY A 99 -7.24 -4.37 7.16
N ILE A 100 -6.29 -4.60 6.25
CA ILE A 100 -6.50 -4.43 4.81
C ILE A 100 -7.50 -5.45 4.27
N ARG A 101 -7.36 -6.74 4.65
CA ARG A 101 -8.32 -7.79 4.26
C ARG A 101 -9.74 -7.45 4.70
N THR A 102 -9.92 -7.09 5.98
CA THR A 102 -11.25 -6.73 6.50
C THR A 102 -11.86 -5.51 5.79
N GLU A 103 -11.05 -4.52 5.42
CA GLU A 103 -11.49 -3.37 4.62
C GLU A 103 -11.93 -3.79 3.21
N LEU A 104 -11.14 -4.63 2.54
CA LEU A 104 -11.46 -5.17 1.22
C LEU A 104 -12.74 -6.02 1.22
N GLU A 105 -12.92 -6.85 2.24
CA GLU A 105 -14.14 -7.67 2.41
C GLU A 105 -15.38 -6.80 2.56
N ARG A 106 -15.32 -5.74 3.38
CA ARG A 106 -16.42 -4.80 3.55
C ARG A 106 -16.81 -4.10 2.26
N HIS A 107 -15.82 -3.69 1.46
CA HIS A 107 -16.07 -2.99 0.20
C HIS A 107 -16.56 -3.91 -0.93
N ARG A 108 -16.33 -5.22 -0.83
CA ARG A 108 -16.84 -6.20 -1.80
C ARG A 108 -18.31 -6.55 -1.57
N SER A 109 -18.85 -6.24 -0.40
CA SER A 109 -20.22 -6.57 0.03
C SER A 109 -21.19 -5.38 0.01
N SER A 110 -20.80 -4.23 -0.56
CA SER A 110 -21.65 -3.05 -0.81
C SER A 110 -21.77 -2.77 -2.30
#